data_AF-A0A6P2U6C1-F1
#
_entry.id   AF-A0A6P2U6C1-F1
#
_cell.length_a   1.000
_cell.length_b   1.000
_cell.length_c   1.000
_cell.angle_alpha   90.00
_cell.angle_beta   90.00
_cell.angle_gamma   90.00
#
_symmetry.space_group_name_H-M   'P 1'
#
loop_
_entity.id
_entity.type
_entity.pdbx_description
1 polymer ?
#
loop_
_entity_poly.entity_id
_entity_poly.type
_entity_poly.pdbx_seq_one_letter_code
_entity_poly.pdbx_strand_id
1 'polypeptide(L)'
;MRNLESVLAIIGGIAAVVVISAFGATSAGTQPYKIDYMASWVQAIGSIAAIIGALWIALRQARQQRQAELDAACITVVGMIERLRANVVDLATISTRLSVISQFDGDPNVIYGFAKKLTDLRKWSSDEELAVIPLGGRCAANLAMCRDRLHLSAIQVKQFCATEECGVPAERRAFATRLKAKLDQASQMLESAAVTCERATTLL
;
A
#
# COMPACT_ATOMS: atom_id res chain seq x y z
N MET A 1 -32.56 18.96 -0.89
CA MET A 1 -33.65 18.06 -0.45
C MET A 1 -33.19 16.90 0.46
N ARG A 2 -31.91 16.48 0.47
CA ARG A 2 -31.36 15.41 1.36
C ARG A 2 -31.66 15.53 2.87
N ASN A 3 -31.89 16.73 3.38
CA ASN A 3 -32.16 16.93 4.81
C ASN A 3 -33.56 16.45 5.22
N LEU A 4 -34.55 16.47 4.31
CA LEU A 4 -35.93 16.06 4.62
C LEU A 4 -36.06 14.55 4.84
N GLU A 5 -35.36 13.75 4.03
CA GLU A 5 -35.32 12.29 4.16
C GLU A 5 -34.71 11.86 5.50
N SER A 6 -33.65 12.55 5.94
CA SER A 6 -33.01 12.30 7.24
C SER A 6 -33.96 12.63 8.39
N VAL A 7 -34.68 13.75 8.31
CA VAL A 7 -35.66 14.16 9.33
C VAL A 7 -36.83 13.16 9.41
N LEU A 8 -37.38 12.72 8.27
CA LEU A 8 -38.45 11.72 8.24
C LEU A 8 -38.00 10.38 8.81
N ALA A 9 -36.78 9.95 8.51
CA ALA A 9 -36.22 8.72 9.08
C ALA A 9 -36.08 8.79 10.62
N ILE A 10 -35.64 9.94 11.15
CA ILE A 10 -35.53 10.14 12.60
C ILE A 10 -36.90 10.09 13.27
N ILE A 11 -37.89 10.81 12.74
CA ILE A 11 -39.26 10.84 13.29
C ILE A 11 -39.89 9.43 13.22
N GLY A 12 -39.73 8.72 12.11
CA GLY A 12 -40.21 7.35 11.96
C GLY A 12 -39.57 6.38 12.96
N GLY A 13 -38.26 6.52 13.23
CA GLY A 13 -37.56 5.74 14.24
C GLY A 13 -38.11 5.95 15.65
N ILE A 14 -38.34 7.22 16.04
CA ILE A 14 -38.93 7.56 17.35
C ILE A 14 -40.34 6.96 17.47
N ALA A 15 -41.17 7.10 16.44
CA ALA A 15 -42.52 6.53 16.43
C ALA A 15 -42.51 5.00 16.58
N ALA A 16 -41.61 4.30 15.89
CA ALA A 16 -41.46 2.85 16.00
C ALA A 16 -41.06 2.40 17.42
N VAL A 17 -40.13 3.12 18.06
CA VAL A 17 -39.71 2.84 19.45
C VAL A 17 -40.89 2.96 20.42
N VAL A 18 -41.71 3.99 20.26
CA VAL A 18 -42.91 4.21 21.10
C VAL A 18 -43.92 3.07 20.89
N VAL A 19 -44.18 2.67 19.65
CA VAL A 19 -45.10 1.56 19.33
C VAL A 19 -44.60 0.23 19.91
N ILE A 20 -43.32 -0.10 19.74
CA ILE A 20 -42.71 -1.34 20.28
C ILE A 20 -42.75 -1.33 21.81
N SER A 21 -42.47 -0.20 22.45
CA SER A 21 -42.49 -0.07 23.91
C SER A 21 -43.90 -0.24 24.48
N ALA A 22 -44.91 0.36 23.83
CA ALA A 22 -46.31 0.20 24.21
C ALA A 22 -46.80 -1.25 24.03
N PHE A 23 -46.35 -1.93 22.97
CA PHE A 23 -46.65 -3.34 22.73
C PHE A 23 -46.00 -4.25 23.78
N GLY A 24 -44.74 -3.99 24.15
CA GLY A 24 -44.04 -4.72 25.21
C GLY A 24 -44.68 -4.52 26.59
N ALA A 25 -45.06 -3.28 26.92
CA ALA A 25 -45.68 -2.93 28.21
C ALA A 25 -47.08 -3.53 28.41
N THR A 26 -47.79 -3.84 27.33
CA THR A 26 -49.10 -4.50 27.37
C THR A 26 -49.02 -6.02 27.22
N SER A 27 -47.81 -6.59 27.02
CA SER A 27 -47.62 -8.02 26.75
C SER A 27 -48.58 -8.53 25.66
N ALA A 28 -48.71 -7.77 24.57
CA ALA A 28 -49.67 -8.03 23.50
C ALA A 28 -51.14 -8.14 23.96
N GLY A 29 -51.52 -7.38 25.00
CA GLY A 29 -52.88 -7.32 25.55
C GLY A 29 -53.20 -8.36 26.64
N THR A 30 -52.22 -9.14 27.10
CA THR A 30 -52.45 -10.24 28.05
C THR A 30 -52.26 -9.87 29.53
N GLN A 31 -51.63 -8.74 29.83
CA GLN A 31 -51.34 -8.27 31.20
C GLN A 31 -51.81 -6.82 31.39
N PRO A 32 -52.26 -6.42 32.60
CA PRO A 32 -52.54 -5.03 32.90
C PRO A 32 -51.27 -4.18 32.73
N TYR A 33 -51.42 -3.02 32.09
CA TYR A 33 -50.32 -2.10 31.79
C TYR A 33 -49.54 -1.74 33.06
N LYS A 34 -48.23 -1.96 33.05
CA LYS A 34 -47.31 -1.57 34.12
C LYS A 34 -46.30 -0.54 33.60
N ILE A 35 -46.32 0.65 34.18
CA ILE A 35 -45.45 1.77 33.80
C ILE A 35 -43.96 1.39 33.91
N ASP A 36 -43.60 0.59 34.91
CA ASP A 36 -42.22 0.14 35.14
C ASP A 36 -41.66 -0.66 33.95
N TYR A 37 -42.50 -1.47 33.28
CA TYR A 37 -42.08 -2.21 32.10
C TYR A 37 -41.87 -1.28 30.90
N MET A 38 -42.70 -0.26 30.72
CA MET A 38 -42.52 0.72 29.64
C MET A 38 -41.18 1.46 29.79
N ALA A 39 -40.83 1.88 31.01
CA ALA A 39 -39.55 2.55 31.27
C ALA A 39 -38.35 1.65 30.92
N SER A 40 -38.40 0.37 31.33
CA SER A 40 -37.33 -0.60 31.01
C SER A 40 -37.16 -0.86 29.51
N TRP A 41 -38.26 -0.94 28.76
CA TRP A 41 -38.23 -1.11 27.30
C TRP A 41 -37.68 0.12 26.58
N VAL A 42 -38.13 1.33 26.97
CA VAL A 42 -37.61 2.59 26.40
C VAL A 42 -36.11 2.72 26.66
N GLN A 43 -35.65 2.39 27.87
CA GLN A 43 -34.22 2.41 28.22
C GLN A 43 -33.42 1.39 27.40
N ALA A 44 -33.93 0.16 27.26
CA ALA A 44 -33.26 -0.89 26.48
C ALA A 44 -33.11 -0.48 25.02
N ILE A 45 -34.18 0.04 24.40
CA ILE A 45 -34.13 0.51 23.01
C ILE A 45 -33.21 1.71 22.87
N GLY A 46 -33.24 2.67 23.83
CA GLY A 46 -32.32 3.80 23.85
C GLY A 46 -30.84 3.36 23.89
N SER A 47 -30.53 2.35 24.70
CA SER A 47 -29.18 1.76 24.80
C SER A 47 -28.75 1.10 23.49
N ILE A 48 -29.64 0.30 22.86
CA ILE A 48 -29.36 -0.33 21.57
C ILE A 48 -29.16 0.73 20.48
N ALA A 49 -30.02 1.74 20.42
CA ALA A 49 -29.91 2.83 19.45
C ALA A 49 -28.60 3.60 19.62
N ALA A 50 -28.18 3.87 20.85
CA ALA A 50 -26.89 4.51 21.15
C ALA A 50 -25.71 3.67 20.65
N ILE A 51 -25.73 2.34 20.88
CA ILE A 51 -24.68 1.42 20.40
C ILE A 51 -24.63 1.40 18.87
N ILE A 52 -25.78 1.28 18.20
CA ILE A 52 -25.86 1.30 16.73
C ILE A 52 -25.35 2.64 16.19
N GLY A 53 -25.74 3.76 16.80
CA GLY A 53 -25.26 5.08 16.44
C GLY A 53 -23.75 5.22 16.57
N ALA A 54 -23.17 4.75 17.68
CA ALA A 54 -21.73 4.73 17.89
C ALA A 54 -21.00 3.88 16.83
N LEU A 55 -21.50 2.67 16.54
CA LEU A 55 -20.95 1.80 15.49
C LEU A 55 -21.02 2.45 14.11
N TRP A 56 -22.12 3.10 13.77
CA TRP A 56 -22.28 3.78 12.49
C TRP A 56 -21.30 4.94 12.32
N ILE A 57 -21.10 5.74 13.37
CA ILE A 57 -20.11 6.82 13.38
C ILE A 57 -18.70 6.25 13.21
N ALA A 58 -18.34 5.22 13.97
CA ALA A 58 -17.03 4.58 13.89
C ALA A 58 -16.74 4.02 12.49
N LEU A 59 -17.71 3.31 11.88
CA LEU A 59 -17.60 2.80 10.51
C LEU A 59 -17.48 3.91 9.47
N ARG A 60 -18.23 5.01 9.64
CA ARG A 60 -18.15 6.16 8.73
C ARG A 60 -16.80 6.85 8.84
N GLN A 61 -16.28 7.05 10.05
CA GLN A 61 -14.96 7.62 10.28
C GLN A 61 -13.87 6.73 9.67
N ALA A 62 -13.92 5.41 9.89
CA ALA A 62 -12.97 4.47 9.30
C ALA A 62 -12.98 4.52 7.76
N ARG A 63 -14.14 4.65 7.13
CA ARG A 63 -14.26 4.82 5.66
C ARG A 63 -13.65 6.14 5.18
N GLN A 64 -13.94 7.24 5.88
CA GLN A 64 -13.39 8.56 5.54
C GLN A 64 -11.87 8.60 5.69
N GLN A 65 -11.34 8.02 6.77
CA GLN A 65 -9.91 7.93 7.00
C GLN A 65 -9.24 7.09 5.91
N ARG A 66 -9.80 5.93 5.57
CA ARG A 66 -9.27 5.10 4.48
C ARG A 66 -9.26 5.83 3.13
N GLN A 67 -10.30 6.62 2.84
CA GLN A 67 -10.33 7.42 1.62
C GLN A 67 -9.23 8.49 1.62
N ALA A 68 -9.07 9.21 2.74
CA ALA A 68 -8.01 10.22 2.87
C ALA A 68 -6.60 9.61 2.74
N GLU A 69 -6.38 8.42 3.30
CA GLU A 69 -5.13 7.66 3.15
C GLU A 69 -4.88 7.26 1.68
N LEU A 70 -5.90 6.81 0.96
CA LEU A 70 -5.80 6.50 -0.47
C LEU A 70 -5.50 7.74 -1.30
N ASP A 71 -6.18 8.85 -1.04
CA ASP A 71 -5.96 10.11 -1.77
C ASP A 71 -4.52 10.63 -1.54
N ALA A 72 -4.02 10.56 -0.31
CA ALA A 72 -2.63 10.91 0.01
C ALA A 72 -1.61 9.98 -0.66
N ALA A 73 -1.89 8.67 -0.69
CA ALA A 73 -1.05 7.69 -1.39
C ALA A 73 -0.99 7.98 -2.89
N CYS A 74 -2.13 8.31 -3.50
CA CYS A 74 -2.25 8.68 -4.91
C CYS A 74 -1.41 9.91 -5.25
N ILE A 75 -1.51 10.99 -4.45
CA ILE A 75 -0.70 12.20 -4.64
C ILE A 75 0.80 11.87 -4.59
N THR A 76 1.21 11.03 -3.62
CA THR A 76 2.60 10.60 -3.48
C THR A 76 3.07 9.83 -4.72
N VAL A 77 2.25 8.90 -5.20
CA VAL A 77 2.58 8.06 -6.37
C VAL A 77 2.74 8.85 -7.65
N VAL A 78 1.93 9.88 -7.89
CA VAL A 78 2.05 10.73 -9.09
C VAL A 78 3.47 11.30 -9.21
N GLY A 79 4.07 11.73 -8.09
CA GLY A 79 5.46 12.19 -8.05
C GLY A 79 6.52 11.09 -8.13
N MET A 80 6.15 9.82 -7.95
CA MET A 80 7.08 8.68 -7.98
C MET A 80 7.14 8.00 -9.35
N ILE A 81 6.04 7.93 -10.11
CA ILE A 81 5.95 7.11 -11.35
C ILE A 81 7.11 7.39 -12.32
N GLU A 82 7.38 8.66 -12.63
CA GLU A 82 8.45 9.02 -13.56
C GLU A 82 9.85 8.64 -13.05
N ARG A 83 10.09 8.77 -11.73
CA ARG A 83 11.34 8.32 -11.10
C ARG A 83 11.49 6.80 -11.17
N LEU A 84 10.41 6.05 -10.90
CA LEU A 84 10.41 4.59 -10.95
C LEU A 84 10.66 4.10 -12.39
N ARG A 85 10.01 4.69 -13.39
CA ARG A 85 10.22 4.36 -14.81
C ARG A 85 11.65 4.64 -15.27
N ALA A 86 12.20 5.80 -14.93
CA ALA A 86 13.59 6.13 -15.24
C ALA A 86 14.54 5.09 -14.64
N ASN A 87 14.30 4.67 -13.39
CA ASN A 87 15.10 3.65 -12.73
C ASN A 87 14.97 2.26 -13.39
N VAL A 88 13.79 1.87 -13.88
CA VAL A 88 13.60 0.62 -14.65
C VAL A 88 14.45 0.65 -15.93
N VAL A 89 14.43 1.76 -16.67
CA VAL A 89 15.22 1.91 -17.91
C VAL A 89 16.74 1.86 -17.62
N ASP A 90 17.18 2.52 -16.55
CA ASP A 90 18.59 2.48 -16.15
C ASP A 90 19.02 1.06 -15.71
N LEU A 91 18.16 0.33 -14.98
CA LEU A 91 18.41 -1.07 -14.62
C LEU A 91 18.49 -1.98 -15.84
N ALA A 92 17.58 -1.82 -16.79
CA ALA A 92 17.62 -2.55 -18.05
C ALA A 92 18.95 -2.30 -18.80
N THR A 93 19.39 -1.04 -18.84
CA THR A 93 20.68 -0.67 -19.46
C THR A 93 21.87 -1.34 -18.77
N ILE A 94 21.89 -1.38 -17.43
CA ILE A 94 22.94 -2.07 -16.66
C ILE A 94 22.87 -3.58 -16.94
N SER A 95 21.68 -4.18 -16.92
CA SER A 95 21.49 -5.62 -17.20
C SER A 95 21.96 -6.01 -18.60
N THR A 96 21.67 -5.20 -19.62
CA THR A 96 22.16 -5.41 -20.99
C THR A 96 23.68 -5.38 -21.04
N ARG A 97 24.33 -4.42 -20.37
CA ARG A 97 25.81 -4.35 -20.31
C ARG A 97 26.41 -5.55 -19.58
N LEU A 98 25.80 -5.99 -18.48
CA LEU A 98 26.22 -7.20 -17.78
C LEU A 98 26.06 -8.45 -18.64
N SER A 99 25.02 -8.52 -19.48
CA SER A 99 24.85 -9.60 -20.46
C SER A 99 26.03 -9.66 -21.44
N VAL A 100 26.47 -8.52 -21.97
CA VAL A 100 27.65 -8.45 -22.86
C VAL A 100 28.91 -8.89 -22.12
N ILE A 101 29.15 -8.36 -20.91
CA ILE A 101 30.32 -8.72 -20.10
C ILE A 101 30.32 -10.22 -19.78
N SER A 102 29.16 -10.82 -19.49
CA SER A 102 29.05 -12.25 -19.19
C SER A 102 29.47 -13.16 -20.35
N GLN A 103 29.31 -12.68 -21.60
CA GLN A 103 29.64 -13.45 -22.81
C GLN A 103 31.09 -13.22 -23.25
N PHE A 104 31.51 -11.95 -23.34
CA PHE A 104 32.76 -11.56 -24.01
C PHE A 104 33.88 -11.11 -23.07
N ASP A 105 33.65 -11.14 -21.75
CA ASP A 105 34.47 -10.43 -20.77
C ASP A 105 34.41 -8.89 -20.97
N GLY A 106 34.79 -8.13 -19.95
CA GLY A 106 34.74 -6.67 -20.01
C GLY A 106 35.73 -6.01 -19.07
N ASP A 107 36.01 -4.74 -19.35
CA ASP A 107 36.91 -3.91 -18.54
C ASP A 107 36.42 -3.86 -17.07
N PRO A 108 37.28 -4.24 -16.08
CA PRO A 108 36.99 -4.12 -14.66
C PRO A 108 36.46 -2.75 -14.23
N ASN A 109 36.93 -1.67 -14.87
CA ASN A 109 36.49 -0.31 -14.57
C ASN A 109 35.01 -0.07 -14.89
N VAL A 110 34.48 -0.78 -15.90
CA VAL A 110 33.05 -0.73 -16.23
C VAL A 110 32.23 -1.39 -15.12
N ILE A 111 32.71 -2.51 -14.58
CA ILE A 111 32.06 -3.20 -13.44
C ILE A 111 32.08 -2.31 -12.21
N TYR A 112 33.22 -1.68 -11.90
CA TYR A 112 33.33 -0.74 -10.79
C TYR A 112 32.35 0.43 -10.91
N GLY A 113 32.16 0.94 -12.13
CA GLY A 113 31.19 2.00 -12.42
C GLY A 113 29.73 1.63 -12.09
N PHE A 114 29.38 0.35 -12.06
CA PHE A 114 28.02 -0.08 -11.68
C PHE A 114 27.72 0.16 -10.20
N ALA A 115 28.70 0.08 -9.30
CA ALA A 115 28.44 0.31 -7.87
C ALA A 115 27.89 1.72 -7.62
N LYS A 116 28.47 2.73 -8.27
CA LYS A 116 28.01 4.12 -8.20
C LYS A 116 26.61 4.25 -8.79
N LYS A 117 26.40 3.76 -10.02
CA LYS A 117 25.09 3.81 -10.68
C LYS A 117 23.99 3.15 -9.86
N LEU A 118 24.23 1.95 -9.33
CA LEU A 118 23.26 1.23 -8.49
C LEU A 118 22.92 1.99 -7.20
N THR A 119 23.88 2.72 -6.63
CA THR A 119 23.64 3.58 -5.46
C THR A 119 22.77 4.78 -5.83
N ASP A 120 23.01 5.38 -7.01
CA ASP A 120 22.31 6.57 -7.50
C ASP A 120 20.86 6.28 -7.97
N LEU A 121 20.52 5.01 -8.24
CA LEU A 121 19.16 4.60 -8.62
C LEU A 121 18.16 4.69 -7.46
N ARG A 122 18.61 4.88 -6.22
CA ARG A 122 17.72 5.00 -5.06
C ARG A 122 17.11 6.41 -4.99
N LYS A 123 16.07 6.63 -5.79
CA LYS A 123 15.40 7.94 -5.89
C LYS A 123 14.13 8.07 -5.05
N TRP A 124 13.85 7.13 -4.15
CA TRP A 124 12.69 7.21 -3.25
C TRP A 124 13.05 6.95 -1.78
N SER A 125 12.28 7.56 -0.88
CA SER A 125 12.46 7.49 0.57
C SER A 125 11.63 6.37 1.22
N SER A 126 11.96 6.02 2.47
CA SER A 126 11.12 5.10 3.27
C SER A 126 9.73 5.69 3.53
N ASP A 127 9.62 7.01 3.66
CA ASP A 127 8.32 7.66 3.90
C ASP A 127 7.43 7.54 2.67
N GLU A 128 7.99 7.67 1.47
CA GLU A 128 7.29 7.41 0.21
C GLU A 128 6.87 5.94 0.10
N GLU A 129 7.68 4.98 0.55
CA GLU A 129 7.30 3.55 0.59
C GLU A 129 6.11 3.29 1.52
N LEU A 130 6.10 3.91 2.70
CA LEU A 130 5.01 3.77 3.66
C LEU A 130 3.72 4.43 3.16
N ALA A 131 3.85 5.59 2.51
CA ALA A 131 2.73 6.33 1.96
C ALA A 131 1.95 5.54 0.90
N VAL A 132 2.57 4.58 0.21
CA VAL A 132 1.91 3.77 -0.82
C VAL A 132 1.32 2.45 -0.31
N ILE A 133 1.39 2.16 1.00
CA ILE A 133 0.75 0.97 1.60
C ILE A 133 -0.76 0.89 1.28
N PRO A 134 -1.57 1.97 1.36
CA PRO A 134 -3.00 1.91 1.11
C PRO A 134 -3.37 1.39 -0.29
N LEU A 135 -2.48 1.52 -1.27
CA LEU A 135 -2.72 1.07 -2.65
C LEU A 135 -2.79 -0.45 -2.79
N GLY A 136 -2.28 -1.20 -1.80
CA GLY A 136 -2.28 -2.66 -1.84
C GLY A 136 -1.32 -3.24 -2.89
N GLY A 137 -1.64 -4.41 -3.43
CA GLY A 137 -0.85 -5.04 -4.49
C GLY A 137 0.61 -5.39 -4.13
N ARG A 138 0.96 -5.35 -2.84
CA ARG A 138 2.35 -5.45 -2.34
C ARG A 138 3.28 -4.35 -2.88
N CYS A 139 2.74 -3.20 -3.30
CA CYS A 139 3.52 -2.10 -3.89
C CYS A 139 4.68 -1.65 -2.97
N ALA A 140 4.36 -1.27 -1.71
CA ALA A 140 5.35 -0.88 -0.71
C ALA A 140 6.42 -1.95 -0.46
N ALA A 141 6.00 -3.22 -0.38
CA ALA A 141 6.91 -4.34 -0.17
C ALA A 141 7.86 -4.56 -1.37
N ASN A 142 7.35 -4.45 -2.60
CA ASN A 142 8.16 -4.56 -3.81
C ASN A 142 9.18 -3.42 -3.89
N LEU A 143 8.81 -2.19 -3.54
CA LEU A 143 9.72 -1.05 -3.48
C LEU A 143 10.82 -1.26 -2.43
N ALA A 144 10.46 -1.65 -1.22
CA ALA A 144 11.42 -1.93 -0.15
C ALA A 144 12.40 -3.06 -0.52
N MET A 145 11.88 -4.17 -1.08
CA MET A 145 12.71 -5.29 -1.54
C MET A 145 13.64 -4.89 -2.69
N CYS A 146 13.15 -4.10 -3.65
CA CYS A 146 13.96 -3.59 -4.75
C CYS A 146 15.10 -2.73 -4.20
N ARG A 147 14.81 -1.79 -3.31
CA ARG A 147 15.80 -0.92 -2.66
C ARG A 147 16.90 -1.72 -1.97
N ASP A 148 16.53 -2.70 -1.15
CA ASP A 148 17.49 -3.52 -0.41
C ASP A 148 18.36 -4.35 -1.37
N ARG A 149 17.76 -4.90 -2.43
CA ARG A 149 18.48 -5.63 -3.48
C ARG A 149 19.48 -4.74 -4.21
N LEU A 150 19.09 -3.52 -4.60
CA LEU A 150 19.98 -2.57 -5.24
C LEU A 150 21.15 -2.19 -4.33
N HIS A 151 20.88 -1.97 -3.04
CA HIS A 151 21.91 -1.68 -2.06
C HIS A 151 22.91 -2.85 -1.89
N LEU A 152 22.40 -4.06 -1.70
CA LEU A 152 23.24 -5.26 -1.57
C LEU A 152 24.02 -5.56 -2.84
N SER A 153 23.43 -5.34 -4.02
CA SER A 153 24.12 -5.44 -5.31
C SER A 153 25.25 -4.42 -5.45
N ALA A 154 25.03 -3.17 -5.01
CA ALA A 154 26.08 -2.15 -5.01
C ALA A 154 27.26 -2.53 -4.09
N ILE A 155 26.97 -3.08 -2.90
CA ILE A 155 28.00 -3.60 -1.98
C ILE A 155 28.77 -4.76 -2.62
N GLN A 156 28.07 -5.71 -3.24
CA GLN A 156 28.68 -6.87 -3.90
C GLN A 156 29.61 -6.46 -5.04
N VAL A 157 29.24 -5.44 -5.83
CA VAL A 157 30.12 -4.89 -6.86
C VAL A 157 31.38 -4.31 -6.24
N LYS A 158 31.26 -3.49 -5.18
CA LYS A 158 32.44 -2.91 -4.50
C LYS A 158 33.36 -3.98 -3.92
N GLN A 159 32.79 -5.01 -3.29
CA GLN A 159 33.56 -6.12 -2.72
C GLN A 159 34.27 -6.93 -3.82
N PHE A 160 33.56 -7.29 -4.89
CA PHE A 160 34.15 -8.02 -6.01
C PHE A 160 35.28 -7.22 -6.67
N CYS A 161 35.12 -5.92 -6.88
CA CYS A 161 36.18 -5.08 -7.43
C CYS A 161 37.39 -4.89 -6.51
N ALA A 162 37.28 -5.22 -5.22
CA ALA A 162 38.39 -5.15 -4.27
C ALA A 162 39.19 -6.46 -4.17
N THR A 163 38.71 -7.56 -4.77
CA THR A 163 39.42 -8.86 -4.77
C THR A 163 40.27 -9.02 -6.02
N GLU A 164 41.30 -9.87 -5.94
CA GLU A 164 42.13 -10.26 -7.10
C GLU A 164 41.31 -10.97 -8.19
N GLU A 165 40.19 -11.60 -7.82
CA GLU A 165 39.24 -12.23 -8.75
C GLU A 165 38.72 -11.25 -9.81
N CYS A 166 38.66 -9.95 -9.50
CA CYS A 166 38.27 -8.94 -10.47
C CYS A 166 39.23 -8.88 -11.68
N GLY A 167 40.49 -9.25 -11.49
CA GLY A 167 41.49 -9.35 -12.56
C GLY A 167 41.30 -10.55 -13.48
N VAL A 168 40.55 -11.58 -13.04
CA VAL A 168 40.40 -12.85 -13.75
C VAL A 168 39.16 -12.82 -14.67
N PRO A 169 39.31 -12.97 -16.01
CA PRO A 169 38.18 -12.93 -16.96
C PRO A 169 37.05 -13.92 -16.67
N ALA A 170 37.39 -15.14 -16.23
CA ALA A 170 36.39 -16.16 -15.91
C ALA A 170 35.51 -15.74 -14.72
N GLU A 171 36.12 -15.17 -13.67
CA GLU A 171 35.40 -14.72 -12.48
C GLU A 171 34.55 -13.49 -12.76
N ARG A 172 35.04 -12.54 -13.58
CA ARG A 172 34.23 -11.39 -14.03
C ARG A 172 32.96 -11.83 -14.76
N ARG A 173 33.07 -12.80 -15.67
CA ARG A 173 31.90 -13.35 -16.39
C ARG A 173 30.91 -14.04 -15.47
N ALA A 174 31.41 -14.84 -14.53
CA ALA A 174 30.59 -15.51 -13.53
C ALA A 174 29.88 -14.50 -12.61
N PHE A 175 30.60 -13.48 -12.15
CA PHE A 175 30.05 -12.39 -11.36
C PHE A 175 28.99 -11.60 -12.13
N ALA A 176 29.26 -11.23 -13.39
CA ALA A 176 28.33 -10.50 -14.24
C ALA A 176 27.01 -11.28 -14.45
N THR A 177 27.10 -12.59 -14.68
CA THR A 177 25.92 -13.48 -14.78
C THR A 177 25.07 -13.44 -13.51
N ARG A 178 25.70 -13.61 -12.33
CA ARG A 178 24.99 -13.61 -11.05
C ARG A 178 24.39 -12.24 -10.74
N LEU A 179 25.12 -11.16 -10.99
CA LEU A 179 24.64 -9.80 -10.77
C LEU A 179 23.47 -9.47 -11.69
N LYS A 180 23.56 -9.83 -12.98
CA LYS A 180 22.47 -9.65 -13.95
C LYS A 180 21.18 -10.29 -13.44
N ALA A 181 21.22 -11.56 -13.02
CA ALA A 181 20.05 -12.25 -12.53
C ALA A 181 19.39 -11.55 -11.32
N LYS A 182 20.19 -10.97 -10.41
CA LYS A 182 19.68 -10.20 -9.27
C LYS A 182 19.03 -8.88 -9.70
N LEU A 183 19.65 -8.17 -10.65
CA LEU A 183 19.13 -6.91 -11.17
C LEU A 183 17.86 -7.11 -12.02
N ASP A 184 17.76 -8.21 -12.78
CA ASP A 184 16.53 -8.55 -13.51
C ASP A 184 15.35 -8.76 -12.54
N GLN A 185 15.58 -9.47 -11.43
CA GLN A 185 14.56 -9.62 -10.40
C GLN A 185 14.18 -8.29 -9.74
N ALA A 186 15.16 -7.42 -9.45
CA ALA A 186 14.90 -6.09 -8.91
C ALA A 186 14.11 -5.21 -9.90
N SER A 187 14.41 -5.32 -11.18
CA SER A 187 13.69 -4.62 -12.27
C SER A 187 12.24 -5.08 -12.34
N GLN A 188 11.97 -6.39 -12.27
CA GLN A 188 10.60 -6.93 -12.27
C GLN A 188 9.78 -6.45 -11.07
N MET A 189 10.39 -6.40 -9.87
CA MET A 189 9.73 -5.85 -8.67
C MET A 189 9.39 -4.37 -8.85
N LEU A 190 10.32 -3.60 -9.41
CA LEU A 190 10.15 -2.17 -9.65
C LEU A 190 9.07 -1.89 -10.71
N GLU A 191 9.05 -2.67 -11.78
CA GLU A 191 8.04 -2.61 -12.84
C GLU A 191 6.65 -2.96 -12.29
N SER A 192 6.55 -4.03 -11.49
CA SER A 192 5.29 -4.39 -10.81
C SER A 192 4.77 -3.27 -9.89
N ALA A 193 5.67 -2.61 -9.16
CA ALA A 193 5.31 -1.45 -8.34
C ALA A 193 4.84 -0.28 -9.22
N ALA A 194 5.57 0.05 -10.29
CA ALA A 194 5.20 1.11 -11.22
C ALA A 194 3.83 0.88 -11.87
N VAL A 195 3.52 -0.34 -12.31
CA VAL A 195 2.20 -0.70 -12.86
C VAL A 195 1.09 -0.57 -11.82
N THR A 196 1.36 -0.94 -10.56
CA THR A 196 0.38 -0.79 -9.47
C THR A 196 0.09 0.68 -9.20
N CYS A 197 1.14 1.49 -9.17
CA CYS A 197 1.08 2.94 -9.06
C CYS A 197 0.27 3.58 -10.19
N GLU A 198 0.53 3.21 -11.44
CA GLU A 198 -0.21 3.72 -12.61
C GLU A 198 -1.70 3.37 -12.54
N ARG A 199 -2.03 2.12 -12.22
CA ARG A 199 -3.43 1.71 -12.07
C ARG A 199 -4.16 2.51 -11.00
N ALA A 200 -3.51 2.79 -9.87
CA ALA A 200 -4.09 3.63 -8.83
C ALA A 200 -4.40 5.05 -9.33
N THR A 201 -3.51 5.63 -10.15
CA THR A 201 -3.74 6.98 -10.71
C THR A 201 -4.84 7.04 -11.76
N THR A 202 -5.07 5.94 -12.51
CA THR A 202 -6.15 5.90 -13.52
C THR A 202 -7.55 5.77 -12.94
N LEU A 203 -7.67 5.47 -11.65
CA LEU A 203 -8.95 5.29 -10.95
C LEU A 203 -9.43 6.58 -10.24
N LEU A 204 -8.62 7.63 -10.25
CA LEU A 204 -8.97 8.97 -9.77
C LEU A 204 -9.76 9.73 -10.82
#